data_AF-A0A2W7UIK8-F1
#
_entry.id   AF-A0A2W7UIK8-F1
#
_cell.length_a   1.000
_cell.length_b   1.000
_cell.length_c   1.000
_cell.angle_alpha   90.00
_cell.angle_beta   90.00
_cell.angle_gamma   90.00
#
_symmetry.space_group_name_H-M   'P 1'
#
loop_
_entity.id
_entity.type
_entity.pdbx_description
1 polymer ?
#
loop_
_entity_poly.entity_id
_entity_poly.type
_entity_poly.pdbx_seq_one_letter_code
_entity_poly.pdbx_strand_id
1 'polypeptide(L)'
;MKKQILLYTVIISLFSFNSWTQKSAVSLNEKKIGDSTNSLAMDDKIYHPNMKVKYYHVEEVVPMKFGGYKTVYDVSNPKLIRTYDLGPNSKRIVTPIFKEGLQDEKTNLKSDTTLKTENAKISISDAPKKVDSYAYIDIIKTYERVAEKGYESIDMLKKMGDSYFFNDELDKAEKCYGKLFNKTSDLEPEYYYRFSIALKSIGKTDKANEYLKKFNQLSSNNTR
;
A
#
# COMPACT_ATOMS: atom_id res chain seq x y z
N MET A 1 61.69 -22.41 1.72
CA MET A 1 61.54 -23.18 0.46
C MET A 1 60.95 -24.55 0.78
N LYS A 2 60.11 -25.09 -0.14
CA LYS A 2 59.35 -26.37 -0.13
C LYS A 2 57.98 -26.25 0.54
N LYS A 3 56.94 -25.78 -0.16
CA LYS A 3 56.03 -26.50 -1.10
C LYS A 3 55.44 -27.78 -0.48
N GLN A 4 54.14 -27.76 -0.19
CA GLN A 4 53.25 -28.89 -0.47
C GLN A 4 51.96 -28.38 -1.11
N ILE A 5 51.52 -29.17 -2.08
CA ILE A 5 50.65 -28.87 -3.20
C ILE A 5 49.44 -29.81 -3.08
N LEU A 6 48.25 -29.23 -3.27
CA LEU A 6 47.00 -29.79 -3.81
C LEU A 6 46.52 -31.18 -3.34
N LEU A 7 45.28 -31.20 -2.84
CA LEU A 7 44.30 -32.20 -3.26
C LEU A 7 42.88 -31.60 -3.21
N TYR A 8 42.36 -31.25 -4.38
CA TYR A 8 40.94 -30.97 -4.62
C TYR A 8 40.22 -32.31 -4.81
N THR A 9 39.38 -32.70 -3.86
CA THR A 9 38.45 -33.82 -4.03
C THR A 9 37.13 -33.30 -4.61
N VAL A 10 36.90 -33.65 -5.87
CA VAL A 10 35.64 -33.51 -6.59
C VAL A 10 34.59 -34.42 -5.94
N ILE A 11 33.54 -33.83 -5.35
CA ILE A 11 32.35 -34.58 -4.92
C ILE A 11 31.26 -34.32 -5.96
N ILE A 12 31.16 -35.24 -6.93
CA ILE A 12 29.96 -35.39 -7.77
C ILE A 12 28.98 -36.21 -6.94
N SER A 13 28.11 -35.55 -6.18
CA SER A 13 26.95 -36.22 -5.59
C SER A 13 25.83 -36.25 -6.63
N LEU A 14 25.57 -37.45 -7.14
CA LEU A 14 24.37 -37.84 -7.86
C LEU A 14 23.15 -37.52 -6.98
N PHE A 15 22.45 -36.43 -7.27
CA PHE A 15 21.12 -36.22 -6.71
C PHE A 15 20.14 -37.15 -7.42
N SER A 16 19.88 -38.29 -6.79
CA SER A 16 18.70 -39.10 -7.07
C SER A 16 17.46 -38.23 -6.82
N PHE A 17 16.71 -37.91 -7.85
CA PHE A 17 15.37 -37.36 -7.72
C PHE A 17 14.50 -38.40 -6.99
N ASN A 18 14.38 -38.28 -5.67
CA ASN A 18 13.29 -38.89 -4.93
C ASN A 18 12.01 -38.10 -5.27
N SER A 19 11.23 -38.65 -6.18
CA SER A 19 9.88 -38.21 -6.48
C SER A 19 9.02 -38.32 -5.22
N TRP A 20 8.71 -37.19 -4.61
CA TRP A 20 7.73 -37.10 -3.53
C TRP A 20 6.33 -37.23 -4.12
N THR A 21 5.87 -38.47 -4.28
CA THR A 21 4.47 -38.76 -4.55
C THR A 21 3.72 -38.77 -3.22
N GLN A 22 3.02 -37.70 -2.87
CA GLN A 22 2.13 -37.72 -1.69
C GLN A 22 0.85 -38.48 -2.04
N LYS A 23 0.80 -39.76 -1.67
CA LYS A 23 -0.46 -40.48 -1.43
C LYS A 23 -0.93 -40.11 -0.02
N SER A 24 -1.92 -39.24 0.08
CA SER A 24 -2.61 -38.99 1.34
C SER A 24 -3.57 -40.15 1.62
N ALA A 25 -3.26 -40.95 2.63
CA ALA A 25 -4.21 -41.90 3.19
C ALA A 25 -5.34 -41.14 3.89
N VAL A 26 -6.57 -41.56 3.59
CA VAL A 26 -7.81 -41.18 4.28
C VAL A 26 -7.66 -41.52 5.76
N SER A 27 -7.83 -40.52 6.63
CA SER A 27 -8.26 -40.74 8.00
C SER A 27 -9.49 -39.87 8.26
N LEU A 28 -10.60 -40.54 8.55
CA LEU A 28 -11.83 -39.95 9.04
C LEU A 28 -11.59 -39.53 10.49
N ASN A 29 -11.63 -38.23 10.77
CA ASN A 29 -12.18 -37.78 12.04
C ASN A 29 -12.80 -36.40 11.89
N GLU A 30 -14.06 -36.30 12.30
CA GLU A 30 -14.96 -35.20 12.01
C GLU A 30 -14.74 -33.97 12.89
N LYS A 31 -15.09 -32.83 12.28
CA LYS A 31 -15.74 -31.66 12.90
C LYS A 31 -14.84 -30.61 13.57
N LYS A 32 -14.41 -29.65 12.75
CA LYS A 32 -14.84 -28.25 12.94
C LYS A 32 -14.92 -27.53 11.60
N ILE A 33 -16.16 -27.19 11.26
CA ILE A 33 -16.62 -26.44 10.09
C ILE A 33 -16.02 -25.04 10.11
N GLY A 34 -15.48 -24.62 8.97
CA GLY A 34 -14.99 -23.27 8.70
C GLY A 34 -14.76 -23.16 7.20
N ASP A 35 -15.86 -23.06 6.46
CA ASP A 35 -15.90 -23.02 5.00
C ASP A 35 -15.01 -21.92 4.42
N SER A 36 -13.98 -22.35 3.69
CA SER A 36 -13.33 -21.57 2.64
C SER A 36 -14.32 -21.36 1.50
N THR A 37 -15.19 -20.36 1.64
CA THR A 37 -15.91 -19.78 0.52
C THR A 37 -15.22 -18.48 0.14
N ASN A 38 -14.80 -18.37 -1.12
CA ASN A 38 -14.67 -17.07 -1.78
C ASN A 38 -16.06 -16.43 -1.80
N SER A 39 -16.45 -15.87 -0.66
CA SER A 39 -17.68 -15.12 -0.51
C SER A 39 -17.38 -13.67 -0.86
N LEU A 40 -18.24 -13.08 -1.70
CA LEU A 40 -18.34 -11.64 -1.80
C LEU A 40 -18.64 -11.10 -0.40
N ALA A 41 -17.62 -10.63 0.31
CA ALA A 41 -17.82 -9.86 1.52
C ALA A 41 -18.29 -8.46 1.09
N MET A 42 -19.60 -8.27 1.01
CA MET A 42 -20.20 -6.93 1.05
C MET A 42 -20.12 -6.44 2.50
N ASP A 43 -19.41 -5.33 2.73
CA ASP A 43 -19.37 -4.65 4.03
C ASP A 43 -20.75 -4.05 4.33
N ASP A 44 -21.37 -4.51 5.41
CA ASP A 44 -22.81 -4.36 5.70
C ASP A 44 -23.17 -2.98 6.28
N LYS A 45 -22.47 -1.91 5.86
CA LYS A 45 -22.70 -0.56 6.38
C LYS A 45 -23.40 0.34 5.36
N ILE A 46 -24.69 0.54 5.66
CA ILE A 46 -25.61 1.61 5.20
C ILE A 46 -26.27 1.35 3.84
N TYR A 47 -27.34 0.55 3.86
CA TYR A 47 -28.32 0.47 2.77
C TYR A 47 -29.39 1.56 2.94
N HIS A 48 -29.47 2.50 1.99
CA HIS A 48 -30.64 3.38 1.83
C HIS A 48 -31.54 2.78 0.72
N PRO A 49 -32.83 2.51 0.98
CA PRO A 49 -33.66 1.64 0.14
C PRO A 49 -33.90 2.13 -1.30
N ASN A 50 -33.52 3.38 -1.64
CA ASN A 50 -33.92 4.03 -2.89
C ASN A 50 -32.77 4.63 -3.72
N MET A 51 -31.50 4.28 -3.48
CA MET A 51 -30.37 4.79 -4.25
C MET A 51 -29.96 3.85 -5.40
N LYS A 52 -29.91 4.36 -6.64
CA LYS A 52 -29.43 3.57 -7.81
C LYS A 52 -27.91 3.51 -7.81
N VAL A 53 -27.31 2.32 -7.88
CA VAL A 53 -25.86 2.15 -8.04
C VAL A 53 -25.39 2.79 -9.36
N LYS A 54 -24.35 3.63 -9.30
CA LYS A 54 -23.69 4.31 -10.43
C LYS A 54 -22.62 3.40 -11.05
N TYR A 55 -21.72 2.88 -10.24
CA TYR A 55 -20.67 1.92 -10.59
C TYR A 55 -20.13 1.25 -9.31
N TYR A 56 -19.24 0.29 -9.42
CA TYR A 56 -18.56 -0.38 -8.33
C TYR A 56 -17.07 -0.09 -8.42
N HIS A 57 -16.48 0.38 -7.32
CA HIS A 57 -15.05 0.57 -7.19
C HIS A 57 -14.41 -0.71 -6.66
N VAL A 58 -13.45 -1.26 -7.38
CA VAL A 58 -12.83 -2.55 -7.05
C VAL A 58 -11.35 -2.35 -6.71
N GLU A 59 -10.95 -2.87 -5.55
CA GLU A 59 -9.55 -2.95 -5.14
C GLU A 59 -9.13 -4.42 -4.98
N GLU A 60 -8.13 -4.84 -5.76
CA GLU A 60 -7.49 -6.16 -5.64
C GLU A 60 -6.09 -5.98 -5.04
N VAL A 61 -5.85 -6.57 -3.87
CA VAL A 61 -4.59 -6.44 -3.13
C VAL A 61 -3.97 -7.82 -2.98
N VAL A 62 -2.76 -7.98 -3.51
CA VAL A 62 -1.99 -9.23 -3.46
C VAL A 62 -0.67 -8.98 -2.73
N PRO A 63 -0.54 -9.44 -1.48
CA PRO A 63 0.69 -9.31 -0.72
C PRO A 63 1.75 -10.32 -1.20
N MET A 64 3.01 -9.89 -1.30
CA MET A 64 4.16 -10.77 -1.57
C MET A 64 5.17 -10.66 -0.43
N LYS A 65 6.18 -11.53 -0.40
CA LYS A 65 7.22 -11.57 0.67
C LYS A 65 8.00 -10.25 0.78
N PHE A 66 8.13 -9.51 -0.32
CA PHE A 66 8.78 -8.21 -0.38
C PHE A 66 7.91 -7.28 -1.26
N GLY A 67 7.12 -6.42 -0.62
CA GLY A 67 6.14 -5.58 -1.33
C GLY A 67 4.94 -6.38 -1.87
N GLY A 68 4.01 -5.70 -2.51
CA GLY A 68 2.81 -6.31 -3.11
C GLY A 68 2.23 -5.38 -4.16
N TYR A 69 1.26 -5.88 -4.93
CA TYR A 69 0.56 -5.06 -5.93
C TYR A 69 -0.89 -4.79 -5.54
N LYS A 70 -1.35 -3.60 -5.92
CA LYS A 70 -2.74 -3.16 -5.76
C LYS A 70 -3.27 -2.73 -7.14
N THR A 71 -4.30 -3.42 -7.61
CA THR A 71 -5.00 -3.08 -8.87
C THR A 71 -6.34 -2.42 -8.52
N VAL A 72 -6.62 -1.25 -9.12
CA VAL A 72 -7.84 -0.48 -8.87
C VAL A 72 -8.55 -0.18 -10.18
N TYR A 73 -9.85 -0.46 -10.25
CA TYR A 73 -10.67 -0.23 -11.43
C TYR A 73 -12.15 -0.03 -11.09
N ASP A 74 -12.87 0.66 -11.96
CA ASP A 74 -14.31 0.89 -11.84
C ASP A 74 -15.09 0.03 -12.83
N VAL A 75 -16.20 -0.57 -12.37
CA VAL A 75 -17.10 -1.36 -13.22
C VAL A 75 -18.54 -0.92 -13.09
N SER A 76 -19.28 -0.89 -14.20
CA SER A 76 -20.70 -0.56 -14.19
C SER A 76 -21.57 -1.69 -13.62
N ASN A 77 -21.11 -2.93 -13.71
CA ASN A 77 -21.83 -4.13 -13.29
C ASN A 77 -20.87 -5.08 -12.56
N PRO A 78 -21.26 -5.63 -11.38
CA PRO A 78 -20.37 -6.47 -10.58
C PRO A 78 -20.02 -7.78 -11.26
N LYS A 79 -20.81 -8.24 -12.25
CA LYS A 79 -20.49 -9.44 -13.04
C LYS A 79 -19.29 -9.25 -13.98
N LEU A 80 -18.85 -8.02 -14.20
CA LEU A 80 -17.65 -7.72 -14.99
C LEU A 80 -16.36 -7.89 -14.17
N ILE A 81 -16.48 -8.06 -12.85
CA ILE A 81 -15.38 -8.29 -11.95
C ILE A 81 -14.89 -9.72 -12.16
N ARG A 82 -13.64 -9.88 -12.57
CA ARG A 82 -13.07 -11.20 -12.80
C ARG A 82 -12.94 -11.92 -11.46
N THR A 83 -13.45 -13.14 -11.35
CA THR A 83 -13.46 -13.93 -10.09
C THR A 83 -12.34 -14.96 -10.01
N TYR A 84 -11.21 -14.69 -10.67
CA TYR A 84 -10.03 -15.56 -10.57
C TYR A 84 -9.46 -15.54 -9.15
N ASP A 85 -8.79 -16.64 -8.80
CA ASP A 85 -8.08 -16.76 -7.54
C ASP A 85 -6.89 -15.80 -7.50
N LEU A 86 -6.88 -14.92 -6.49
CA LEU A 86 -5.82 -13.93 -6.28
C LEU A 86 -4.65 -14.51 -5.47
N GLY A 87 -4.75 -15.76 -5.01
CA GLY A 87 -3.74 -16.44 -4.22
C GLY A 87 -3.87 -16.21 -2.71
N PRO A 88 -3.00 -16.86 -1.92
CA PRO A 88 -3.10 -16.87 -0.46
C PRO A 88 -2.88 -15.48 0.13
N ASN A 89 -3.69 -15.12 1.13
CA ASN A 89 -3.70 -13.82 1.81
C ASN A 89 -4.08 -12.62 0.93
N SER A 90 -4.54 -12.85 -0.29
CA SER A 90 -5.03 -11.79 -1.18
C SER A 90 -6.50 -11.46 -0.90
N LYS A 91 -6.89 -10.21 -1.17
CA LYS A 91 -8.27 -9.75 -0.97
C LYS A 91 -8.79 -8.92 -2.14
N ARG A 92 -10.09 -9.06 -2.41
CA ARG A 92 -10.85 -8.21 -3.35
C ARG A 92 -11.93 -7.47 -2.57
N ILE A 93 -11.92 -6.15 -2.66
CA ILE A 93 -12.91 -5.27 -2.02
C ILE A 93 -13.74 -4.62 -3.14
N VAL A 94 -15.06 -4.74 -3.07
CA VAL A 94 -15.99 -4.18 -4.06
C VAL A 94 -16.93 -3.22 -3.36
N THR A 95 -16.79 -1.92 -3.66
CA THR A 95 -17.58 -0.86 -3.02
C THR A 95 -18.59 -0.31 -4.02
N PRO A 96 -19.91 -0.46 -3.81
CA PRO A 96 -20.91 0.16 -4.67
C PRO A 96 -20.92 1.69 -4.46
N ILE A 97 -20.80 2.44 -5.55
CA ILE A 97 -20.93 3.90 -5.57
C ILE A 97 -22.32 4.23 -6.09
N PHE A 98 -23.13 4.91 -5.30
CA PHE A 98 -24.51 5.24 -5.64
C PHE A 98 -24.60 6.59 -6.38
N LYS A 99 -25.65 6.76 -7.19
CA LYS A 99 -26.01 8.06 -7.77
C LYS A 99 -26.70 8.87 -6.69
N GLU A 100 -26.16 10.05 -6.35
CA GLU A 100 -26.86 11.01 -5.49
C GLU A 100 -28.23 11.32 -6.08
N GLY A 101 -29.29 11.14 -5.29
CA GLY A 101 -30.63 11.59 -5.65
C GLY A 101 -30.76 13.07 -5.34
N LEU A 102 -31.19 13.88 -6.31
CA LEU A 102 -31.78 15.19 -6.04
C LEU A 102 -33.04 14.96 -5.20
N GLN A 103 -32.98 15.28 -3.91
CA GLN A 103 -34.17 15.45 -3.08
C GLN A 103 -34.59 16.91 -3.19
N ASP A 104 -35.83 17.14 -3.62
CA ASP A 104 -36.48 18.44 -3.63
C ASP A 104 -36.59 18.96 -2.18
N GLU A 105 -35.69 19.85 -1.80
CA GLU A 105 -35.79 20.60 -0.54
C GLU A 105 -36.92 21.64 -0.67
N LYS A 106 -38.13 21.30 -0.20
CA LYS A 106 -39.10 22.32 0.22
C LYS A 106 -38.69 22.82 1.60
N THR A 107 -37.77 23.79 1.65
CA THR A 107 -37.55 24.61 2.84
C THR A 107 -38.52 25.80 2.81
N ASN A 108 -39.47 25.78 3.73
CA ASN A 108 -40.18 26.99 4.12
C ASN A 108 -39.21 27.88 4.92
N LEU A 109 -38.89 29.06 4.41
CA LEU A 109 -38.60 30.21 5.26
C LEU A 109 -39.03 31.49 4.56
N LYS A 110 -40.02 32.17 5.15
CA LYS A 110 -40.44 33.52 4.78
C LYS A 110 -39.26 34.47 4.93
N SER A 111 -38.99 35.26 3.90
CA SER A 111 -38.37 36.57 4.05
C SER A 111 -39.07 37.51 3.06
N ASP A 112 -39.95 38.33 3.63
CA ASP A 112 -40.54 39.48 2.97
C ASP A 112 -39.42 40.44 2.53
N THR A 113 -39.42 40.85 1.26
CA THR A 113 -39.29 42.25 0.80
C THR A 113 -39.37 42.26 -0.72
N THR A 114 -40.44 42.82 -1.24
CA THR A 114 -40.65 43.16 -2.65
C THR A 114 -39.89 44.44 -2.97
N LEU A 115 -39.14 44.50 -4.09
CA LEU A 115 -39.07 45.64 -5.01
C LEU A 115 -38.50 45.18 -6.39
N LYS A 116 -39.08 45.76 -7.44
CA LYS A 116 -39.07 45.39 -8.87
C LYS A 116 -37.77 45.74 -9.61
N THR A 117 -37.44 45.03 -10.70
CA THR A 117 -37.28 45.55 -12.09
C THR A 117 -36.67 44.49 -13.02
N GLU A 118 -37.08 44.57 -14.28
CA GLU A 118 -37.03 43.62 -15.40
C GLU A 118 -35.64 43.38 -16.05
N ASN A 119 -35.60 42.28 -16.85
CA ASN A 119 -34.77 42.04 -18.05
C ASN A 119 -33.32 41.55 -17.89
N ALA A 120 -33.15 40.23 -17.73
CA ALA A 120 -32.00 39.51 -18.29
C ALA A 120 -32.34 38.02 -18.51
N LYS A 121 -32.51 37.59 -19.77
CA LYS A 121 -32.40 36.18 -20.13
C LYS A 121 -30.92 35.80 -20.07
N ILE A 122 -30.49 35.31 -18.92
CA ILE A 122 -29.22 34.60 -18.76
C ILE A 122 -29.59 33.12 -18.73
N SER A 123 -29.16 32.39 -19.76
CA SER A 123 -29.20 30.92 -19.76
C SER A 123 -28.23 30.42 -18.69
N ILE A 124 -28.73 30.24 -17.47
CA ILE A 124 -27.98 29.63 -16.38
C ILE A 124 -28.08 28.12 -16.58
N SER A 125 -27.18 27.58 -17.39
CA SER A 125 -26.86 26.16 -17.40
C SER A 125 -25.71 25.88 -16.43
N ASP A 126 -25.82 26.38 -15.18
CA ASP A 126 -24.82 26.11 -14.15
C ASP A 126 -25.49 25.34 -13.01
N ALA A 127 -25.86 24.10 -13.32
CA ALA A 127 -25.94 23.10 -12.26
C ALA A 127 -24.53 22.93 -11.71
N PRO A 128 -24.26 23.23 -10.42
CA PRO A 128 -22.95 23.00 -9.85
C PRO A 128 -22.68 21.49 -9.93
N LYS A 129 -21.78 21.08 -10.82
CA LYS A 129 -21.19 19.75 -10.77
C LYS A 129 -20.54 19.65 -9.40
N LYS A 130 -21.21 19.00 -8.44
CA LYS A 130 -20.57 18.46 -7.25
C LYS A 130 -19.59 17.41 -7.75
N VAL A 131 -18.39 17.89 -8.05
CA VAL A 131 -17.22 17.04 -8.12
C VAL A 131 -16.99 16.70 -6.66
N ASP A 132 -17.28 15.47 -6.26
CA ASP A 132 -16.78 14.92 -5.00
C ASP A 132 -15.25 14.97 -5.09
N SER A 133 -14.69 16.12 -4.72
CA SER A 133 -13.26 16.32 -4.69
C SER A 133 -12.76 15.54 -3.49
N TYR A 134 -12.32 14.31 -3.71
CA TYR A 134 -11.44 13.67 -2.75
C TYR A 134 -10.27 14.63 -2.54
N ALA A 135 -10.19 15.21 -1.34
CA ALA A 135 -9.02 15.99 -0.96
C ALA A 135 -7.87 14.99 -0.91
N TYR A 136 -7.05 14.96 -1.97
CA TYR A 136 -5.83 14.19 -1.99
C TYR A 136 -4.89 14.81 -0.95
N ILE A 137 -4.82 14.18 0.22
CA ILE A 137 -3.90 14.59 1.26
C ILE A 137 -2.55 13.99 0.91
N ASP A 138 -1.63 14.85 0.55
CA ASP A 138 -0.22 14.49 0.46
C ASP A 138 0.28 14.21 1.88
N ILE A 139 0.43 12.92 2.18
CA ILE A 139 0.82 12.41 3.49
C ILE A 139 2.23 12.90 3.84
N ILE A 140 3.13 12.98 2.86
CA ILE A 140 4.51 13.42 3.08
C ILE A 140 4.53 14.90 3.45
N LYS A 141 3.80 15.75 2.73
CA LYS A 141 3.64 17.17 3.10
C LYS A 141 2.97 17.38 4.45
N THR A 142 2.12 16.44 4.86
CA THR A 142 1.49 16.49 6.18
C THR A 142 2.49 16.13 7.27
N TYR A 143 3.31 15.09 7.05
CA TYR A 143 4.38 14.71 7.95
C TYR A 143 5.49 15.76 8.06
N GLU A 144 5.87 16.42 6.96
CA GLU A 144 6.80 17.56 6.98
C GLU A 144 6.33 18.64 7.97
N ARG A 145 5.07 19.10 7.85
CA ARG A 145 4.49 20.11 8.75
C ARG A 145 4.42 19.67 10.21
N VAL A 146 4.30 18.38 10.47
CA VAL A 146 4.28 17.82 11.83
C VAL A 146 5.70 17.71 12.40
N ALA A 147 6.67 17.30 11.58
CA ALA A 147 8.09 17.26 11.92
C ALA A 147 8.65 18.66 12.23
N GLU A 148 8.25 19.69 11.47
CA GLU A 148 8.62 21.09 11.70
C GLU A 148 8.19 21.59 13.08
N LYS A 149 7.11 21.03 13.63
CA LYS A 149 6.63 21.31 14.99
C LYS A 149 7.34 20.47 16.07
N GLY A 150 8.32 19.65 15.68
CA GLY A 150 9.10 18.79 16.58
C GLY A 150 8.48 17.43 16.86
N TYR A 151 7.34 17.10 16.25
CA TYR A 151 6.68 15.81 16.45
C TYR A 151 7.16 14.81 15.40
N GLU A 152 8.00 13.86 15.82
CA GLU A 152 8.56 12.85 14.93
C GLU A 152 8.48 11.46 15.57
N SER A 153 7.73 10.56 14.93
CA SER A 153 7.67 9.14 15.30
C SER A 153 8.55 8.30 14.37
N ILE A 154 8.91 7.09 14.83
CA ILE A 154 9.69 6.13 14.03
C ILE A 154 8.96 5.80 12.72
N ASP A 155 7.66 5.49 12.77
CA ASP A 155 6.85 5.16 11.59
C ASP A 155 6.77 6.33 10.60
N MET A 156 6.63 7.56 11.10
CA MET A 156 6.61 8.76 10.27
C MET A 156 7.94 8.94 9.52
N LEU A 157 9.06 8.79 10.22
CA LEU A 157 10.40 8.90 9.62
C LEU A 157 10.68 7.77 8.61
N LYS A 158 10.19 6.54 8.86
CA LYS A 158 10.25 5.43 7.89
C LYS A 158 9.51 5.81 6.61
N LYS A 159 8.25 6.25 6.72
CA LYS A 159 7.42 6.65 5.57
C LYS A 159 7.98 7.83 4.79
N MET A 160 8.46 8.87 5.48
CA MET A 160 9.10 10.02 4.84
C MET A 160 10.39 9.62 4.13
N GLY A 161 11.29 8.91 4.82
CA GLY A 161 12.56 8.44 4.27
C GLY A 161 12.36 7.58 3.03
N ASP A 162 11.44 6.61 3.10
CA ASP A 162 11.10 5.73 1.98
C ASP A 162 10.52 6.50 0.80
N SER A 163 9.60 7.43 1.04
CA SER A 163 9.03 8.24 -0.04
C SER A 163 10.11 9.05 -0.76
N TYR A 164 11.00 9.72 -0.03
CA TYR A 164 12.07 10.47 -0.67
C TYR A 164 13.07 9.55 -1.37
N PHE A 165 13.37 8.38 -0.79
CA PHE A 165 14.28 7.40 -1.39
C PHE A 165 13.76 6.89 -2.73
N PHE A 166 12.47 6.52 -2.82
CA PHE A 166 11.87 6.01 -4.05
C PHE A 166 11.59 7.10 -5.09
N ASN A 167 11.60 8.37 -4.69
CA ASN A 167 11.48 9.52 -5.59
C ASN A 167 12.85 10.10 -6.00
N ASP A 168 13.95 9.40 -5.71
CA ASP A 168 15.34 9.86 -5.95
C ASP A 168 15.73 11.17 -5.23
N GLU A 169 14.95 11.60 -4.23
CA GLU A 169 15.24 12.74 -3.37
C GLU A 169 16.18 12.34 -2.22
N LEU A 170 17.35 11.78 -2.58
CA LEU A 170 18.25 11.11 -1.64
C LEU A 170 18.80 12.03 -0.54
N ASP A 171 18.95 13.31 -0.80
CA ASP A 171 19.36 14.32 0.19
C ASP A 171 18.35 14.43 1.35
N LYS A 172 17.05 14.35 1.02
CA LYS A 172 15.97 14.38 2.02
C LYS A 172 15.81 13.04 2.71
N ALA A 173 15.99 11.95 1.96
CA ALA A 173 16.01 10.59 2.51
C ALA A 173 17.12 10.44 3.57
N GLU A 174 18.32 10.95 3.30
CA GLU A 174 19.44 10.91 4.26
C GLU A 174 19.10 11.61 5.57
N LYS A 175 18.46 12.78 5.51
CA LYS A 175 18.03 13.51 6.71
C LYS A 175 17.00 12.71 7.52
N CYS A 176 16.02 12.12 6.85
CA CYS A 176 14.97 11.33 7.51
C CYS A 176 15.53 10.05 8.14
N TYR A 177 16.32 9.28 7.38
CA TYR A 177 16.95 8.07 7.87
C TYR A 177 17.99 8.38 8.96
N GLY A 178 18.73 9.48 8.87
CA GLY A 178 19.62 9.93 9.94
C GLY A 178 18.86 10.16 11.25
N LYS A 179 17.72 10.85 11.21
CA LYS A 179 16.83 11.02 12.37
C LYS A 179 16.28 9.69 12.86
N LEU A 180 15.92 8.78 11.96
CA LEU A 180 15.41 7.46 12.28
C LEU A 180 16.45 6.63 13.06
N PHE A 181 17.69 6.56 12.56
CA PHE A 181 18.80 5.84 13.20
C PHE A 181 19.26 6.47 14.52
N ASN A 182 19.01 7.78 14.72
CA ASN A 182 19.21 8.42 16.02
C ASN A 182 18.15 8.03 17.06
N LYS A 183 16.96 7.58 16.63
CA LYS A 183 15.86 7.16 17.53
C LYS A 183 15.88 5.67 17.82
N THR A 184 16.25 4.84 16.84
CA THR A 184 16.30 3.39 16.99
C THR A 184 17.36 2.77 16.09
N SER A 185 17.99 1.71 16.57
CA SER A 185 18.87 0.83 15.79
C SER A 185 18.21 -0.52 15.48
N ASP A 186 17.05 -0.81 16.06
CA ASP A 186 16.28 -2.02 15.77
C ASP A 186 15.38 -1.77 14.55
N LEU A 187 15.97 -1.98 13.38
CA LEU A 187 15.35 -1.74 12.08
C LEU A 187 15.67 -2.89 11.13
N GLU A 188 14.79 -3.07 10.16
CA GLU A 188 14.95 -4.06 9.10
C GLU A 188 16.22 -3.77 8.27
N PRO A 189 16.94 -4.82 7.80
CA PRO A 189 18.20 -4.63 7.06
C PRO A 189 18.10 -3.65 5.88
N GLU A 190 16.95 -3.60 5.22
CA GLU A 190 16.65 -2.71 4.10
C GLU A 190 16.90 -1.24 4.44
N TYR A 191 16.64 -0.80 5.68
CA TYR A 191 16.90 0.57 6.09
C TYR A 191 18.39 0.89 6.18
N TYR A 192 19.22 -0.09 6.56
CA TYR A 192 20.68 0.05 6.53
C TYR A 192 21.20 0.20 5.10
N TYR A 193 20.65 -0.59 4.18
CA TYR A 193 20.98 -0.49 2.76
C TYR A 193 20.55 0.88 2.17
N ARG A 194 19.26 1.25 2.32
CA ARG A 194 18.74 2.52 1.77
C ARG A 194 19.47 3.73 2.33
N PHE A 195 19.79 3.73 3.62
CA PHE A 195 20.55 4.81 4.23
C PHE A 195 21.99 4.86 3.71
N SER A 196 22.64 3.71 3.47
CA SER A 196 23.96 3.70 2.84
C SER A 196 23.97 4.34 1.45
N ILE A 197 22.93 4.07 0.64
CA ILE A 197 22.77 4.66 -0.70
C ILE A 197 22.53 6.17 -0.59
N ALA A 198 21.64 6.60 0.31
CA ALA A 198 21.37 8.01 0.55
C ALA A 198 22.63 8.76 1.01
N LEU A 199 23.40 8.20 1.96
CA LEU A 199 24.68 8.76 2.42
C LEU A 199 25.71 8.87 1.29
N LYS A 200 25.79 7.85 0.42
CA LYS A 200 26.71 7.85 -0.72
C LYS A 200 26.38 8.94 -1.72
N SER A 201 25.09 9.18 -1.97
CA SER A 201 24.63 10.21 -2.92
C SER A 201 25.07 11.62 -2.53
N ILE A 202 25.17 11.90 -1.22
CA ILE A 202 25.63 13.19 -0.69
C ILE A 202 27.13 13.23 -0.37
N GLY A 203 27.90 12.24 -0.85
CA GLY A 203 29.35 12.18 -0.70
C GLY A 203 29.85 11.72 0.68
N LYS A 204 28.97 11.28 1.60
CA LYS A 204 29.36 10.72 2.91
C LYS A 204 29.78 9.24 2.78
N THR A 205 30.80 8.98 1.95
CA THR A 205 31.21 7.62 1.53
C THR A 205 31.64 6.73 2.68
N ASP A 206 32.36 7.25 3.67
CA ASP A 206 32.84 6.42 4.80
C ASP A 206 31.68 5.88 5.65
N LYS A 207 30.71 6.75 5.97
CA LYS A 207 29.49 6.35 6.68
C LYS A 207 28.64 5.42 5.82
N ALA A 208 28.52 5.70 4.52
CA ALA A 208 27.81 4.80 3.61
C ALA A 208 28.39 3.39 3.66
N ASN A 209 29.71 3.23 3.59
CA ASN A 209 30.37 1.94 3.67
C ASN A 209 30.14 1.24 5.02
N GLU A 210 30.11 1.99 6.13
CA GLU A 210 29.79 1.44 7.45
C GLU A 210 28.38 0.83 7.49
N TYR A 211 27.37 1.58 7.05
CA TYR A 211 25.98 1.11 7.03
C TYR A 211 25.77 -0.03 6.04
N LEU A 212 26.46 -0.01 4.89
CA LEU A 212 26.44 -1.10 3.92
C LEU A 212 27.05 -2.39 4.51
N LYS A 213 28.12 -2.28 5.30
CA LYS A 213 28.71 -3.42 6.01
C LYS A 213 27.73 -4.01 7.02
N LYS A 214 27.04 -3.17 7.79
CA LYS A 214 26.00 -3.61 8.74
C LYS A 214 24.86 -4.33 8.02
N PHE A 215 24.39 -3.80 6.89
CA PHE A 215 23.41 -4.47 6.05
C PHE A 215 23.85 -5.89 5.65
N ASN A 216 25.08 -6.05 5.12
CA ASN A 216 25.59 -7.35 4.71
C ASN A 216 25.66 -8.35 5.87
N GLN A 217 26.03 -7.89 7.06
CA GLN A 217 26.07 -8.73 8.27
C GLN A 217 24.65 -9.19 8.67
N LEU A 218 23.69 -8.28 8.70
CA LEU A 218 22.30 -8.57 9.07
C LEU A 218 21.61 -9.46 8.04
N SER A 219 21.80 -9.19 6.74
CA SER A 219 21.22 -9.96 5.64
C SER A 219 21.76 -11.39 5.59
N SER A 220 23.07 -11.57 5.82
CA SER A 220 23.70 -12.91 5.80
C SER A 220 23.20 -13.81 6.92
N ASN A 221 22.83 -13.23 8.07
CA ASN A 221 22.30 -13.97 9.20
C ASN A 221 20.83 -14.38 9.00
N ASN A 222 20.08 -13.66 8.17
CA ASN A 222 18.67 -13.93 7.88
C ASN A 222 18.46 -14.97 6.75
N THR A 223 19.55 -15.48 6.15
CA THR A 223 19.50 -16.46 5.04
C THR A 223 19.90 -17.89 5.48
N ARG A 224 19.87 -18.18 6.78
CA ARG A 224 20.12 -19.52 7.36
C ARG A 224 18.85 -20.06 7.98
#